data_AF-A0A2P6WEZ1-F1
#
_entry.id   AF-A0A2P6WEZ1-F1
#
_cell.length_a   1.000
_cell.length_b   1.000
_cell.length_c   1.000
_cell.angle_alpha   90.00
_cell.angle_beta   90.00
_cell.angle_gamma   90.00
#
_symmetry.space_group_name_H-M   'P 1'
#
loop_
_entity.id
_entity.type
_entity.pdbx_description
1 polymer ?
#
loop_
_entity_poly.entity_id
_entity_poly.type
_entity_poly.pdbx_seq_one_letter_code
_entity_poly.pdbx_strand_id
1 'polypeptide(L)'
;MSQNVREILQILRFELNYLEQGGFYRDRALLGTESPFLGTSTCINFGDPLRTHACRECLLHTFVPDDKQNEENPCHYIPLNDSGETIAQLIEKKDPERMVKVLELWLRTTIKRLEATLEDET
;
A
#
# COMPACT_ATOMS: atom_id res chain seq x y z
N MET A 1 18.98 2.29 8.89
CA MET A 1 17.67 2.94 9.06
C MET A 1 17.34 3.75 7.82
N SER A 2 18.15 4.76 7.49
CA SER A 2 18.02 5.59 6.28
C SER A 2 17.85 4.84 4.94
N GLN A 3 18.57 3.73 4.69
CA GLN A 3 18.43 2.96 3.45
C GLN A 3 17.04 2.35 3.29
N ASN A 4 16.52 1.66 4.32
CA ASN A 4 15.18 1.08 4.30
C ASN A 4 14.11 2.17 4.15
N VAL A 5 14.30 3.33 4.77
CA VAL A 5 13.37 4.47 4.62
C VAL A 5 13.36 4.99 3.18
N ARG A 6 14.52 5.08 2.52
CA ARG A 6 14.60 5.46 1.10
C ARG A 6 13.90 4.46 0.18
N GLU A 7 14.04 3.17 0.43
CA GLU A 7 13.37 2.11 -0.33
C GLU A 7 11.85 2.11 -0.11
N ILE A 8 11.39 2.29 1.14
CA ILE A 8 9.96 2.49 1.45
C ILE A 8 9.42 3.71 0.70
N LEU A 9 10.14 4.84 0.72
CA LEU A 9 9.73 6.04 0.00
C LEU A 9 9.60 5.81 -1.50
N GLN A 10 10.48 5.03 -2.12
CA GLN A 10 10.35 4.67 -3.54
C GLN A 10 9.06 3.90 -3.81
N ILE A 11 8.74 2.90 -2.98
CA ILE A 11 7.49 2.13 -3.07
C ILE A 11 6.28 3.06 -2.92
N LEU A 12 6.21 3.85 -1.85
CA LEU A 12 5.04 4.69 -1.57
C LEU A 12 4.84 5.77 -2.63
N ARG A 13 5.91 6.38 -3.15
CA ARG A 13 5.82 7.37 -4.24
C ARG A 13 5.36 6.73 -5.55
N PHE A 14 5.81 5.51 -5.84
CA PHE A 14 5.32 4.77 -7.00
C PHE A 14 3.81 4.53 -6.89
N GLU A 15 3.36 4.01 -5.74
CA GLU A 15 1.93 3.74 -5.49
C GLU A 15 1.08 5.01 -5.57
N LEU A 16 1.56 6.12 -5.00
CA LEU A 16 0.89 7.42 -5.08
C LEU A 16 0.74 7.87 -6.52
N ASN A 17 1.82 7.83 -7.30
CA ASN A 17 1.79 8.23 -8.71
C ASN A 17 0.86 7.31 -9.53
N TYR A 18 0.89 5.99 -9.29
CA TYR A 18 -0.04 5.05 -9.92
C TYR A 18 -1.51 5.40 -9.61
N LEU A 19 -1.80 5.72 -8.35
CA LEU A 19 -3.14 6.08 -7.90
C LEU A 19 -3.61 7.42 -8.50
N GLU A 20 -2.77 8.46 -8.48
CA GLU A 20 -3.05 9.80 -9.03
C GLU A 20 -3.28 9.78 -10.54
N GLN A 21 -2.61 8.89 -11.27
CA GLN A 21 -2.82 8.69 -12.71
C GLN A 21 -4.07 7.87 -13.04
N GLY A 22 -4.88 7.52 -12.03
CA GLY A 22 -6.10 6.73 -12.20
C GLY A 22 -5.84 5.25 -12.47
N GLY A 23 -4.64 4.74 -12.16
CA GLY A 23 -4.26 3.34 -12.37
C GLY A 23 -5.24 2.37 -11.72
N PHE A 24 -5.64 2.63 -10.47
CA PHE A 24 -6.60 1.80 -9.76
C PHE A 24 -7.94 1.65 -10.50
N TYR A 25 -8.55 2.76 -10.95
CA TYR A 25 -9.82 2.70 -11.68
C TYR A 25 -9.67 2.04 -13.04
N ARG A 26 -8.55 2.31 -13.73
CA ARG A 26 -8.23 1.68 -15.03
C ARG A 26 -8.14 0.16 -14.89
N ASP A 27 -7.35 -0.33 -13.94
CA ASP A 27 -7.12 -1.76 -13.79
C ASP A 27 -8.36 -2.46 -13.24
N ARG A 28 -9.13 -1.81 -12.37
CA ARG A 28 -10.45 -2.31 -11.96
C ARG A 28 -11.40 -2.48 -13.14
N ALA A 29 -11.42 -1.53 -14.08
CA ALA A 29 -12.27 -1.61 -15.26
C ALA A 29 -11.81 -2.67 -16.28
N LEU A 30 -10.49 -2.85 -16.46
CA LEU A 30 -9.92 -3.76 -17.46
C LEU A 30 -9.74 -5.20 -16.95
N LEU A 31 -9.36 -5.36 -15.69
CA LEU A 31 -8.92 -6.62 -15.10
C LEU A 31 -9.83 -7.09 -13.94
N GLY A 32 -10.76 -6.23 -13.49
CA GLY A 32 -11.62 -6.54 -12.34
C GLY A 32 -10.88 -6.56 -11.00
N THR A 33 -9.66 -6.03 -10.92
CA THR A 33 -8.93 -5.96 -9.64
C THR A 33 -9.52 -4.88 -8.72
N GLU A 34 -9.72 -5.23 -7.45
CA GLU A 34 -10.16 -4.29 -6.42
C GLU A 34 -9.06 -3.98 -5.40
N SER A 35 -7.82 -4.37 -5.71
CA SER A 35 -6.75 -4.48 -4.72
C SER A 35 -5.58 -3.54 -5.07
N PRO A 36 -5.50 -2.37 -4.44
CA PRO A 36 -4.29 -1.56 -4.43
C PRO A 36 -3.11 -2.35 -3.85
N PHE A 37 -1.88 -1.95 -4.19
CA PHE A 37 -0.62 -2.67 -3.90
C PHE A 37 -0.45 -4.00 -4.64
N LEU A 38 -1.44 -4.90 -4.69
CA LEU A 38 -1.26 -6.20 -5.36
C LEU A 38 -1.28 -6.08 -6.89
N GLY A 39 -1.94 -5.04 -7.42
CA GLY A 39 -2.04 -4.77 -8.85
C GLY A 39 -0.84 -4.05 -9.47
N THR A 40 0.23 -3.82 -8.72
CA THR A 40 1.37 -3.00 -9.16
C THR A 40 2.69 -3.71 -8.96
N SER A 41 3.74 -3.25 -9.65
CA SER A 41 5.10 -3.81 -9.52
C SER A 41 5.77 -3.58 -8.17
N THR A 42 5.11 -2.92 -7.21
CA THR A 42 5.63 -2.80 -5.84
C THR A 42 5.32 -4.02 -4.98
N CYS A 43 4.29 -4.81 -5.36
CA CYS A 43 4.10 -6.12 -4.78
C CYS A 43 5.19 -7.06 -5.26
N ILE A 44 5.91 -7.67 -4.32
CA ILE A 44 6.98 -8.65 -4.61
C ILE A 44 6.45 -9.93 -5.28
N ASN A 45 5.13 -10.16 -5.23
CA ASN A 45 4.43 -11.26 -5.91
C ASN A 45 3.63 -10.77 -7.14
N PHE A 46 3.86 -9.54 -7.62
CA PHE A 46 3.17 -9.03 -8.80
C PHE A 46 3.45 -9.90 -10.02
N GLY A 47 2.38 -10.37 -10.67
CA GLY A 47 2.49 -11.26 -11.83
C GLY A 47 3.00 -12.67 -11.50
N ASP A 48 3.11 -13.05 -10.23
CA ASP A 48 3.47 -14.39 -9.78
C ASP A 48 2.24 -15.14 -9.24
N PRO A 49 1.63 -16.05 -10.02
CA PRO A 49 0.48 -16.83 -9.58
C PRO A 49 0.78 -17.78 -8.42
N LEU A 50 2.05 -18.16 -8.22
CA LEU A 50 2.45 -19.09 -7.17
C LEU A 50 2.75 -18.37 -5.84
N ARG A 51 2.84 -17.04 -5.85
CA ARG A 51 3.18 -16.21 -4.68
C ARG A 51 4.41 -16.75 -3.96
N THR A 52 5.51 -16.86 -4.69
CA THR A 52 6.74 -17.54 -4.27
C THR A 52 7.41 -16.83 -3.08
N HIS A 53 7.16 -15.53 -2.88
CA HIS A 53 7.73 -14.74 -1.80
C HIS A 53 6.76 -14.55 -0.64
N ALA A 54 7.26 -14.68 0.60
CA ALA A 54 6.43 -14.40 1.77
C ALA A 54 6.20 -12.88 1.91
N CYS A 55 4.97 -12.45 2.17
CA CYS A 55 4.64 -11.01 2.29
C CYS A 55 5.46 -10.26 3.34
N ARG A 56 6.01 -10.95 4.35
CA ARG A 56 6.94 -10.37 5.35
C ARG A 56 8.27 -9.89 4.78
N GLU A 57 8.63 -10.31 3.57
CA GLU A 57 9.81 -9.84 2.84
C GLU A 57 9.57 -8.46 2.20
N CYS A 58 8.31 -8.04 2.06
CA CYS A 58 7.95 -6.74 1.51
C CYS A 58 8.11 -5.63 2.56
N LEU A 59 8.69 -4.50 2.17
CA LEU A 59 8.87 -3.36 3.07
C LEU A 59 7.55 -2.74 3.56
N LEU A 60 6.45 -2.90 2.84
CA LEU A 60 5.12 -2.46 3.30
C LEU A 60 4.65 -3.22 4.56
N HIS A 61 5.24 -4.40 4.84
CA HIS A 61 4.91 -5.19 6.02
C HIS A 61 5.17 -4.44 7.34
N THR A 62 6.06 -3.43 7.34
CA THR A 62 6.32 -2.57 8.51
C THR A 62 5.10 -1.76 8.97
N PHE A 63 4.10 -1.58 8.10
CA PHE A 63 2.86 -0.86 8.40
C PHE A 63 1.70 -1.79 8.80
N VAL A 64 1.91 -3.11 8.78
CA VAL A 64 0.88 -4.10 9.07
C VAL A 64 0.79 -4.35 10.59
N PRO A 65 -0.41 -4.26 11.19
CA PRO A 65 -0.61 -4.61 12.59
C PRO A 65 -0.21 -6.06 12.89
N ASP A 66 0.36 -6.32 14.07
CA ASP A 66 0.89 -7.64 14.45
C ASP A 66 -0.16 -8.77 14.33
N ASP A 67 -1.41 -8.49 14.68
CA ASP A 67 -2.53 -9.44 14.60
C ASP A 67 -2.99 -9.73 13.16
N LYS A 68 -2.46 -8.99 12.18
CA LYS A 68 -2.81 -9.08 10.75
C LYS A 68 -1.68 -9.57 9.85
N GLN A 69 -0.50 -9.87 10.41
CA GLN A 69 0.67 -10.29 9.64
C GLN A 69 0.51 -11.67 8.97
N ASN A 70 -0.37 -12.53 9.50
CA ASN A 70 -0.61 -13.88 8.97
C ASN A 70 -1.82 -13.98 8.01
N GLU A 71 -2.45 -12.85 7.69
CA GLU A 71 -3.54 -12.80 6.71
C GLU A 71 -3.01 -13.11 5.28
N GLU A 72 -3.89 -13.51 4.36
CA GLU A 72 -3.48 -13.84 2.97
C GLU A 72 -2.83 -12.64 2.25
N ASN A 73 -3.38 -11.45 2.48
CA ASN A 73 -2.89 -10.17 1.95
C ASN A 73 -2.70 -9.17 3.10
N PRO A 74 -1.60 -9.27 3.87
CA PRO A 74 -1.40 -8.45 5.07
C PRO A 74 -1.38 -6.95 4.77
N CYS A 75 -0.88 -6.55 3.60
CA CYS A 75 -0.86 -5.15 3.16
C CYS A 75 -2.27 -4.52 3.05
N HIS A 76 -3.34 -5.31 2.92
CA HIS A 76 -4.71 -4.79 2.92
C HIS A 76 -5.20 -4.35 4.30
N TYR A 77 -4.49 -4.73 5.37
CA TYR A 77 -4.84 -4.42 6.75
C TYR A 77 -4.03 -3.26 7.33
N ILE A 78 -3.22 -2.59 6.49
CA ILE A 78 -2.56 -1.34 6.88
C ILE A 78 -3.64 -0.30 7.25
N PRO A 79 -3.60 0.29 8.46
CA PRO A 79 -4.49 1.36 8.85
C PRO A 79 -4.20 2.62 8.03
N LEU A 80 -5.20 3.11 7.30
CA LEU A 80 -5.07 4.27 6.42
C LEU A 80 -5.36 5.61 7.12
N ASN A 81 -5.98 5.58 8.30
CA ASN A 81 -6.29 6.77 9.09
C ASN A 81 -6.53 6.44 10.58
N ASP A 82 -6.80 7.47 11.37
CA ASP A 82 -7.01 7.38 12.82
C ASP A 82 -8.23 6.52 13.22
N SER A 83 -9.20 6.36 12.32
CA SER A 83 -10.35 5.48 12.52
C SER A 83 -10.02 4.01 12.26
N GLY A 84 -8.82 3.70 11.78
CA GLY A 84 -8.38 2.35 11.46
C GLY A 84 -8.99 1.79 10.17
N GLU A 85 -9.48 2.63 9.25
CA GLU A 85 -9.99 2.14 7.97
C GLU A 85 -8.87 1.44 7.18
N THR A 86 -9.18 0.28 6.60
CA THR A 86 -8.22 -0.52 5.82
C THR A 86 -8.74 -0.79 4.40
N ILE A 87 -7.85 -1.19 3.49
CA ILE A 87 -8.24 -1.64 2.13
C ILE A 87 -9.21 -2.82 2.22
N ALA A 88 -8.93 -3.80 3.09
CA ALA A 88 -9.78 -4.98 3.27
C ALA A 88 -11.25 -4.59 3.60
N GLN A 89 -11.42 -3.66 4.54
CA GLN A 89 -12.75 -3.18 4.93
C GLN A 89 -13.45 -2.40 3.81
N LEU A 90 -12.71 -1.64 3.00
CA LEU A 90 -13.29 -0.81 1.94
C LEU A 90 -13.65 -1.64 0.70
N ILE A 91 -12.92 -2.72 0.43
CA ILE A 91 -13.32 -3.76 -0.54
C ILE A 91 -14.63 -4.41 -0.09
N GLU A 92 -14.73 -4.84 1.18
CA GLU A 92 -15.96 -5.46 1.71
C GLU A 92 -17.18 -4.53 1.57
N LYS A 93 -16.99 -3.23 1.86
CA LYS A 93 -18.02 -2.20 1.70
C LYS A 93 -18.33 -1.83 0.25
N LYS A 94 -17.54 -2.33 -0.71
CA LYS A 94 -17.62 -1.97 -2.14
C LYS A 94 -17.55 -0.46 -2.37
N ASP A 95 -16.66 0.21 -1.63
CA ASP A 95 -16.50 1.67 -1.66
C ASP A 95 -15.14 2.08 -2.28
N PRO A 96 -15.02 1.98 -3.62
CA PRO A 96 -13.78 2.30 -4.33
C PRO A 96 -13.42 3.79 -4.22
N GLU A 97 -14.41 4.67 -4.13
CA GLU A 97 -14.19 6.12 -4.03
C GLU A 97 -13.56 6.46 -2.68
N ARG A 98 -14.11 5.93 -1.58
CA ARG A 98 -13.52 6.07 -0.26
C ARG A 98 -12.12 5.47 -0.23
N MET A 99 -11.94 4.26 -0.77
CA MET A 99 -10.65 3.57 -0.82
C MET A 99 -9.56 4.40 -1.47
N VAL A 100 -9.78 4.93 -2.68
CA VAL A 100 -8.81 5.80 -3.36
C VAL A 100 -8.51 7.03 -2.51
N LYS A 101 -9.55 7.68 -1.99
CA LYS A 101 -9.38 8.92 -1.21
C LYS A 101 -8.57 8.71 0.08
N VAL A 102 -8.88 7.68 0.85
CA VAL A 102 -8.15 7.43 2.11
C VAL A 102 -6.74 6.89 1.86
N LEU A 103 -6.55 6.08 0.82
CA LEU A 103 -5.24 5.57 0.46
C LEU A 103 -4.33 6.70 -0.04
N GLU A 104 -4.84 7.60 -0.89
CA GLU A 104 -4.07 8.76 -1.35
C GLU A 104 -3.62 9.64 -0.18
N LEU A 105 -4.55 9.95 0.74
CA LEU A 105 -4.22 10.74 1.93
C LEU A 105 -3.18 10.05 2.81
N TRP A 106 -3.31 8.74 3.00
CA TRP A 106 -2.35 7.94 3.76
C TRP A 106 -0.97 7.95 3.12
N LEU A 107 -0.89 7.75 1.80
CA LEU A 107 0.36 7.76 1.04
C LEU A 107 1.07 9.11 1.18
N ARG A 108 0.36 10.23 0.92
CA ARG A 108 0.93 11.58 1.04
C ARG A 108 1.43 11.86 2.46
N THR A 109 0.63 11.55 3.47
CA THR A 109 0.97 11.77 4.88
C THR A 109 2.18 10.94 5.29
N THR A 110 2.21 9.67 4.91
CA THR A 110 3.27 8.73 5.27
C THR A 110 4.58 9.09 4.58
N ILE A 111 4.54 9.45 3.29
CA ILE A 111 5.71 9.96 2.55
C ILE A 111 6.30 11.18 3.26
N LYS A 112 5.47 12.19 3.54
CA LYS A 112 5.93 13.43 4.21
C LYS A 112 6.59 13.15 5.56
N ARG A 113 6.04 12.22 6.36
CA ARG A 113 6.61 11.81 7.65
C ARG A 113 7.98 11.15 7.49
N LEU A 114 8.11 10.24 6.51
CA LEU A 114 9.36 9.53 6.25
C LEU A 114 10.44 10.46 5.68
N GLU A 115 10.06 11.42 4.85
CA GLU A 115 10.96 12.48 4.35
C GLU A 115 11.52 13.32 5.49
N ALA A 116 10.67 13.80 6.40
CA ALA A 116 11.10 14.55 7.58
C ALA A 116 12.07 13.74 8.46
N THR A 117 11.82 12.43 8.61
CA THR A 117 12.72 11.54 9.37
C THR A 117 14.12 11.48 8.75
N LEU A 118 14.24 11.55 7.42
CA LEU A 118 15.55 11.58 6.74
C LEU A 118 16.25 12.94 6.88
N GLU A 119 15.50 14.03 6.91
CA GLU A 119 16.04 15.38 7.10
C GLU A 119 16.62 15.55 8.52
N ASP A 120 15.95 15.00 9.54
CA ASP A 120 16.43 15.04 10.93
C ASP A 120 17.65 14.15 11.21
N GLU A 121 17.92 13.15 10.34
CA GLU A 121 19.09 12.25 10.42
C GLU A 121 20.34 12.81 9.73
N THR A 122 20.25 13.95 9.03
CA THR A 122 21.32 14.54 8.20
C THR A 122 21.98 15.74 8.87
#